data_AF-A0A3B8MGU7-F1
#
_entry.id   AF-A0A3B8MGU7-F1
#
_cell.length_a   1.000
_cell.length_b   1.000
_cell.length_c   1.000
_cell.angle_alpha   90.00
_cell.angle_beta   90.00
_cell.angle_gamma   90.00
#
_symmetry.space_group_name_H-M   'P 1'
#
loop_
_entity.id
_entity.type
_entity.pdbx_description
1 polymer ?
#
loop_
_entity_poly.entity_id
_entity_poly.type
_entity_poly.pdbx_seq_one_letter_code
_entity_poly.pdbx_strand_id
1 'polypeptide(L)'
;MKRRWQRSHAPPDLVLLNYGMPELDGMGVLKVLRAEEAYQNLPVILLTAWKEIDDRVEGLDAGADDYITKPFHINEVVARIRALLRIQDLQQEMVDGKKRLAHGQGVGQTLVTLLHHINNATQSISGMVQLARDAEGDRELHKQVVDVSLRQTERIRVVLQSLHEMVEDLNLKTMDYAGTPDAMQEIARLEEHLAEIDPKTEKPDDLGASGS
;
A
#
# COMPACT_ATOMS: atom_id res chain seq x y z
N MET A 1 -42.12 21.91 17.78
CA MET A 1 -41.73 21.68 16.37
C MET A 1 -40.33 21.08 16.37
N LYS A 2 -40.13 19.84 15.92
CA LYS A 2 -38.80 19.20 15.82
C LYS A 2 -38.10 19.73 14.57
N ARG A 3 -37.12 20.63 14.68
CA ARG A 3 -36.26 20.99 13.54
C ARG A 3 -35.37 19.79 13.22
N ARG A 4 -35.68 19.13 12.11
CA ARG A 4 -34.96 17.96 11.59
C ARG A 4 -33.78 18.48 10.78
N TRP A 5 -32.56 18.18 11.24
CA TRP A 5 -31.32 18.46 10.53
C TRP A 5 -31.43 18.04 9.06
N GLN A 6 -31.13 18.95 8.13
CA GLN A 6 -30.93 18.58 6.73
C GLN A 6 -29.52 18.02 6.61
N ARG A 7 -29.40 16.74 6.27
CA ARG A 7 -28.12 16.14 5.89
C ARG A 7 -27.67 16.80 4.59
N SER A 8 -26.50 17.42 4.59
CA SER A 8 -25.78 17.73 3.35
C SER A 8 -25.42 16.41 2.65
N HIS A 9 -25.36 16.42 1.31
CA HIS A 9 -25.03 15.23 0.52
C HIS A 9 -23.55 14.78 0.69
N ALA A 10 -22.70 15.65 1.24
CA ALA A 10 -21.33 15.35 1.64
C ALA A 10 -21.14 15.65 3.14
N PRO A 11 -20.37 14.83 3.86
CA PRO A 11 -19.98 15.13 5.25
C PRO A 11 -19.14 16.42 5.27
N PRO A 12 -19.26 17.26 6.31
CA PRO A 12 -18.45 18.46 6.44
C PRO A 12 -16.99 18.11 6.78
N ASP A 13 -16.05 19.02 6.46
CA ASP A 13 -14.64 18.87 6.83
C ASP A 13 -14.36 19.26 8.30
N LEU A 14 -15.23 20.08 8.89
CA LEU A 14 -15.15 20.54 10.28
C LEU A 14 -16.50 21.07 10.75
N VAL A 15 -16.75 20.98 12.07
CA VAL A 15 -17.94 21.54 12.73
C VAL A 15 -17.54 22.62 13.72
N LEU A 16 -18.10 23.81 13.57
CA LEU A 16 -18.13 24.82 14.62
C LEU A 16 -19.41 24.64 15.45
N LEU A 17 -19.27 24.23 16.70
CA LEU A 17 -20.39 23.83 17.53
C LEU A 17 -20.58 24.79 18.69
N ASN A 18 -21.73 25.46 18.76
CA ASN A 18 -22.03 26.35 19.88
C ASN A 18 -22.37 25.52 21.14
N TYR A 19 -21.66 25.79 22.24
CA TYR A 19 -21.87 25.09 23.52
C TYR A 19 -23.23 25.46 24.14
N GLY A 20 -23.47 26.75 24.34
CA GLY A 20 -24.72 27.26 24.89
C GLY A 20 -25.78 27.48 23.81
N MET A 21 -26.52 26.44 23.41
CA MET A 21 -27.71 26.59 22.57
C MET A 21 -28.99 26.37 23.41
N PRO A 22 -30.06 27.16 23.15
CA PRO A 22 -31.25 27.17 24.00
C PRO A 22 -32.16 25.93 23.86
N GLU A 23 -32.09 25.19 22.75
CA GLU A 23 -32.95 24.03 22.48
C GLU A 23 -32.18 22.70 22.40
N LEU A 24 -30.85 22.76 22.25
CA LEU A 24 -30.00 21.60 22.04
C LEU A 24 -28.66 21.83 22.72
N ASP A 25 -28.24 20.90 23.56
CA ASP A 25 -26.94 20.99 24.20
C ASP A 25 -25.81 20.66 23.21
N GLY A 26 -24.87 21.59 23.02
CA GLY A 26 -23.71 21.39 22.16
C GLY A 26 -22.87 20.18 22.60
N MET A 27 -22.80 19.90 23.90
CA MET A 27 -22.12 18.71 24.41
C MET A 27 -22.86 17.43 24.04
N GLY A 28 -24.20 17.45 24.09
CA GLY A 28 -25.03 16.35 23.60
C GLY A 28 -24.77 16.05 22.11
N VAL A 29 -24.66 17.08 21.28
CA VAL A 29 -24.32 16.92 19.84
C VAL A 29 -22.93 16.33 19.67
N LEU A 30 -21.93 16.83 20.38
CA LEU A 30 -20.56 16.30 20.33
C LEU A 30 -20.54 14.81 20.70
N LYS A 31 -21.22 14.42 21.78
CA LYS A 31 -21.31 13.01 22.20
C LYS A 31 -21.95 12.12 21.14
N VAL A 32 -23.00 12.60 20.46
CA VAL A 32 -23.62 11.86 19.35
C VAL A 32 -22.66 11.72 18.17
N LEU A 33 -21.96 12.80 17.78
CA LEU A 33 -20.96 12.75 16.71
C LEU A 33 -19.83 11.76 17.02
N ARG A 34 -19.37 11.71 18.28
CA ARG A 34 -18.31 10.78 18.70
C ARG A 34 -18.79 9.32 18.82
N ALA A 35 -20.09 9.09 18.98
CA ALA A 35 -20.68 7.74 19.02
C ALA A 35 -20.94 7.16 17.62
N GLU A 36 -21.06 7.99 16.59
CA GLU A 36 -21.26 7.56 15.20
C GLU A 36 -19.91 7.35 14.49
N GLU A 37 -19.61 6.12 14.06
CA GLU A 37 -18.34 5.76 13.40
C GLU A 37 -18.00 6.67 12.21
N ALA A 38 -19.01 7.07 11.44
CA ALA A 38 -18.86 7.98 10.30
C ALA A 38 -18.38 9.39 10.67
N TYR A 39 -18.59 9.84 11.92
CA TYR A 39 -18.25 11.19 12.39
C TYR A 39 -17.27 11.20 13.57
N GLN A 40 -16.82 10.02 14.01
CA GLN A 40 -15.96 9.88 15.18
C GLN A 40 -14.69 10.74 15.07
N ASN A 41 -14.13 10.87 13.86
CA ASN A 41 -12.92 11.65 13.56
C ASN A 41 -13.20 13.02 12.92
N LEU A 42 -14.47 13.46 12.86
CA LEU A 42 -14.83 14.77 12.33
C LEU A 42 -14.31 15.88 13.27
N PRO A 43 -13.53 16.88 12.80
CA PRO A 43 -13.08 17.96 13.66
C PRO A 43 -14.23 18.76 14.22
N VAL A 44 -14.20 19.01 15.53
CA VAL A 44 -15.18 19.84 16.21
C VAL A 44 -14.47 20.92 17.03
N ILE A 45 -14.78 22.18 16.72
CA ILE A 45 -14.40 23.32 17.55
C ILE A 45 -15.62 23.78 18.34
N LEU A 46 -15.52 23.77 19.67
CA LEU A 46 -16.57 24.30 20.53
C LEU A 46 -16.51 25.82 20.64
N LEU A 47 -17.60 26.50 20.36
CA LEU A 47 -17.77 27.94 20.58
C LEU A 47 -18.54 28.16 21.89
N THR A 48 -17.92 28.73 22.90
CA THR A 48 -18.54 28.90 24.23
C THR A 48 -18.56 30.35 24.68
N ALA A 49 -19.57 30.75 25.46
CA ALA A 49 -19.55 32.02 26.19
C ALA A 49 -18.93 31.89 27.58
N TRP A 50 -18.69 30.66 28.03
CA TRP A 50 -18.25 30.34 29.37
C TRP A 50 -16.73 30.34 29.38
N LYS A 51 -16.14 31.04 30.36
CA LYS A 51 -14.69 31.31 30.41
C LYS A 51 -13.98 30.46 31.47
N GLU A 52 -14.73 29.66 32.22
CA GLU A 52 -14.16 28.82 33.26
C GLU A 52 -13.34 27.69 32.63
N ILE A 53 -12.23 27.36 33.30
CA ILE A 53 -11.30 26.34 32.82
C ILE A 53 -11.97 24.97 32.78
N ASP A 54 -12.87 24.70 33.73
CA ASP A 54 -13.52 23.39 33.88
C ASP A 54 -14.42 23.05 32.68
N ASP A 55 -15.17 24.03 32.16
CA ASP A 55 -16.04 23.83 30.97
C ASP A 55 -15.23 23.51 29.72
N ARG A 56 -14.05 24.13 29.59
CA ARG A 56 -13.13 23.85 28.50
C ARG A 56 -12.56 22.45 28.59
N VAL A 57 -12.15 22.03 29.79
CA VAL A 57 -11.62 20.69 30.03
C VAL A 57 -12.69 19.66 29.71
N GLU A 58 -13.92 19.85 30.19
CA GLU A 58 -15.05 18.96 29.90
C GLU A 58 -15.31 18.83 28.38
N GLY A 59 -15.28 19.94 27.64
CA GLY A 59 -15.45 19.95 26.19
C GLY A 59 -14.38 19.13 25.46
N LEU A 60 -13.11 19.29 25.85
CA LEU A 60 -12.00 18.55 25.27
C LEU A 60 -12.05 17.06 25.65
N ASP A 61 -12.37 16.74 26.91
CA ASP A 61 -12.50 15.36 27.39
C ASP A 61 -13.67 14.62 26.72
N ALA A 62 -14.72 15.34 26.35
CA ALA A 62 -15.82 14.79 25.53
C ALA A 62 -15.44 14.60 24.05
N GLY A 63 -14.23 14.97 23.65
CA GLY A 63 -13.67 14.74 22.32
C GLY A 63 -13.73 15.94 21.38
N ALA A 64 -13.88 17.18 21.87
CA ALA A 64 -13.66 18.35 21.02
C ALA A 64 -12.18 18.52 20.68
N ASP A 65 -11.87 18.98 19.47
CA ASP A 65 -10.51 19.15 18.99
C ASP A 65 -9.93 20.52 19.35
N ASP A 66 -10.79 21.52 19.50
CA ASP A 66 -10.44 22.84 19.98
C ASP A 66 -11.67 23.53 20.59
N TYR A 67 -11.44 24.68 21.23
CA TYR A 67 -12.49 25.51 21.79
C TYR A 67 -12.14 26.99 21.59
N ILE A 68 -13.17 27.83 21.42
CA ILE A 68 -13.04 29.28 21.24
C ILE A 68 -14.06 29.99 22.12
N THR A 69 -13.57 30.87 22.99
CA THR A 69 -14.41 31.68 23.87
C THR A 69 -14.98 32.89 23.14
N LYS A 70 -16.24 33.22 23.39
CA LYS A 70 -16.92 34.43 22.93
C LYS A 70 -16.65 35.60 23.89
N PRO A 71 -16.53 36.84 23.37
CA PRO A 71 -16.46 37.19 21.95
C PRO A 71 -15.10 36.80 21.35
N PHE A 72 -15.08 36.38 20.07
CA PHE A 72 -13.87 36.01 19.34
C PHE A 72 -13.67 36.88 18.10
N HIS A 73 -12.42 36.95 17.64
CA HIS A 73 -12.10 37.55 16.36
C HIS A 73 -12.21 36.51 15.24
N ILE A 74 -12.82 36.88 14.10
CA ILE A 74 -12.96 35.97 12.94
C ILE A 74 -11.59 35.43 12.50
N ASN A 75 -10.54 36.27 12.52
CA ASN A 75 -9.19 35.85 12.15
C ASN A 75 -8.64 34.74 13.05
N GLU A 76 -9.01 34.72 14.34
CA GLU A 76 -8.64 33.64 15.26
C GLU A 76 -9.33 32.34 14.88
N VAL A 77 -10.64 32.38 14.63
CA VAL A 77 -11.43 31.21 14.22
C VAL A 77 -10.86 30.61 12.93
N VAL A 78 -10.58 31.45 11.92
CA VAL A 78 -10.00 31.02 10.64
C VAL A 78 -8.60 30.43 10.83
N ALA A 79 -7.78 30.98 11.74
CA ALA A 79 -6.46 30.43 12.03
C ALA A 79 -6.55 29.03 12.66
N ARG A 80 -7.48 28.83 13.62
CA ARG A 80 -7.70 27.54 14.28
C ARG A 80 -8.27 26.49 13.34
N ILE A 81 -9.23 26.85 12.50
CA ILE A 81 -9.75 25.97 11.44
C ILE A 81 -8.63 25.49 10.53
N ARG A 82 -7.81 26.41 10.01
CA ARG A 82 -6.68 26.05 9.14
C ARG A 82 -5.67 25.15 9.85
N ALA A 83 -5.40 25.40 11.14
CA ALA A 83 -4.48 24.58 11.91
C ALA A 83 -5.01 23.14 12.08
N LEU A 84 -6.30 22.97 12.42
CA LEU A 84 -6.91 21.66 12.57
C LEU A 84 -6.98 20.89 11.25
N LEU A 85 -7.43 21.53 10.17
CA LEU A 85 -7.51 20.87 8.87
C LEU A 85 -6.12 20.43 8.38
N ARG A 86 -5.08 21.24 8.57
CA ARG A 86 -3.71 20.84 8.24
C ARG A 86 -3.25 19.62 9.02
N ILE A 87 -3.62 19.49 10.29
CA ILE A 87 -3.29 18.31 11.09
C ILE A 87 -4.00 17.08 10.53
N GLN A 88 -5.26 17.21 10.11
CA GLN A 88 -5.99 16.11 9.48
C GLN A 88 -5.38 15.66 8.16
N ASP A 89 -5.00 16.61 7.30
CA ASP A 89 -4.34 16.31 6.03
C ASP A 89 -3.05 15.50 6.26
N LEU A 90 -2.22 15.95 7.21
CA LEU A 90 -0.99 15.24 7.59
C LEU A 90 -1.27 13.84 8.17
N GLN A 91 -2.30 13.68 8.99
CA GLN A 91 -2.70 12.37 9.52
C GLN A 91 -3.17 11.44 8.40
N GLN A 92 -3.92 11.95 7.44
CA GLN A 92 -4.38 11.20 6.28
C GLN A 92 -3.21 10.76 5.40
N GLU A 93 -2.28 11.66 5.10
CA GLU A 93 -1.03 11.34 4.39
C GLU A 93 -0.23 10.24 5.09
N MET A 94 -0.15 10.27 6.42
CA MET A 94 0.52 9.22 7.20
C MET A 94 -0.20 7.87 7.10
N VAL A 95 -1.54 7.86 7.17
CA VAL A 95 -2.35 6.64 7.02
C VAL A 95 -2.13 6.03 5.63
N ASP A 96 -2.16 6.85 4.59
CA ASP A 96 -1.98 6.38 3.22
C ASP A 96 -0.53 5.96 2.95
N GLY A 97 0.44 6.65 3.53
CA GLY A 97 1.84 6.23 3.56
C GLY A 97 2.03 4.85 4.23
N LYS A 98 1.41 4.64 5.39
CA LYS A 98 1.42 3.32 6.08
C LYS A 98 0.80 2.22 5.23
N LYS A 99 -0.34 2.48 4.58
CA LYS A 99 -0.98 1.51 3.67
C LYS A 99 -0.06 1.14 2.51
N ARG A 100 0.61 2.12 1.90
CA ARG A 100 1.59 1.89 0.82
C ARG A 100 2.77 1.04 1.30
N LEU A 101 3.28 1.30 2.49
CA LEU A 101 4.36 0.50 3.09
C LEU A 101 3.91 -0.94 3.38
N ALA A 102 2.75 -1.12 3.99
CA ALA A 102 2.20 -2.46 4.26
C ALA A 102 1.96 -3.25 2.97
N HIS A 103 1.44 -2.58 1.93
CA HIS A 103 1.28 -3.18 0.61
C HIS A 103 2.62 -3.59 0.00
N GLY A 104 3.63 -2.70 0.01
CA GLY A 104 4.98 -3.02 -0.46
C GLY A 104 5.65 -4.17 0.31
N GLN A 105 5.45 -4.26 1.63
CA GLN A 105 5.92 -5.40 2.43
C GLN A 105 5.23 -6.71 2.03
N GLY A 106 3.93 -6.68 1.76
CA GLY A 106 3.19 -7.85 1.27
C GLY A 106 3.72 -8.36 -0.08
N VAL A 107 4.04 -7.45 -1.00
CA VAL A 107 4.69 -7.77 -2.27
C VAL A 107 6.06 -8.41 -2.04
N GLY A 108 6.91 -7.80 -1.22
CA GLY A 108 8.24 -8.33 -0.91
C GLY A 108 8.20 -9.73 -0.29
N GLN A 109 7.28 -9.97 0.65
CA GLN A 109 7.10 -11.30 1.26
C GLN A 109 6.63 -12.34 0.23
N THR A 110 5.76 -11.95 -0.69
CA THR A 110 5.31 -12.84 -1.76
C THR A 110 6.46 -13.18 -2.70
N LEU A 111 7.27 -12.18 -3.10
CA LEU A 111 8.44 -12.40 -3.95
C LEU A 111 9.45 -13.38 -3.31
N VAL A 112 9.76 -13.21 -2.02
CA VAL A 112 10.61 -14.15 -1.28
C VAL A 112 10.05 -15.57 -1.32
N THR A 113 8.73 -15.71 -1.19
CA THR A 113 8.05 -17.01 -1.26
C THR A 113 8.15 -17.64 -2.66
N LEU A 114 7.93 -16.85 -3.71
CA LEU A 114 8.09 -17.30 -5.10
C LEU A 114 9.54 -17.72 -5.40
N LEU A 115 10.52 -16.96 -4.92
CA LEU A 115 11.95 -17.31 -5.03
C LEU A 115 12.27 -18.64 -4.35
N HIS A 116 11.72 -18.91 -3.16
CA HIS A 116 11.87 -20.22 -2.52
C HIS A 116 11.31 -21.35 -3.39
N HIS A 117 10.17 -21.16 -4.07
CA HIS A 117 9.61 -22.17 -4.95
C HIS A 117 10.48 -22.45 -6.18
N ILE A 118 11.04 -21.40 -6.79
CA ILE A 118 11.96 -21.54 -7.92
C ILE A 118 13.22 -22.28 -7.48
N ASN A 119 13.87 -21.85 -6.40
CA ASN A 119 15.08 -22.48 -5.89
C ASN A 119 14.86 -23.95 -5.52
N ASN A 120 13.74 -24.27 -4.87
CA ASN A 120 13.42 -25.65 -4.53
C ASN A 120 13.23 -26.53 -5.78
N ALA A 121 12.56 -25.99 -6.80
CA ALA A 121 12.34 -26.69 -8.06
C ALA A 121 13.66 -26.92 -8.80
N THR A 122 14.50 -25.90 -8.95
CA THR A 122 15.81 -26.02 -9.62
C THR A 122 16.76 -26.95 -8.87
N GLN A 123 16.80 -26.89 -7.54
CA GLN A 123 17.59 -27.82 -6.71
C GLN A 123 17.13 -29.27 -6.90
N SER A 124 15.82 -29.50 -6.99
CA SER A 124 15.26 -30.84 -7.20
C SER A 124 15.62 -31.40 -8.58
N ILE A 125 15.54 -30.57 -9.63
CA ILE A 125 15.98 -30.95 -10.99
C ILE A 125 17.47 -31.27 -10.99
N SER A 126 18.30 -30.35 -10.49
CA SER A 126 19.75 -30.48 -10.47
C SER A 126 20.19 -31.74 -9.71
N GLY A 127 19.61 -31.99 -8.53
CA GLY A 127 19.90 -33.18 -7.73
C GLY A 127 19.54 -34.48 -8.47
N MET A 128 18.37 -34.54 -9.10
CA MET A 128 17.97 -35.72 -9.88
C MET A 128 18.86 -35.95 -11.10
N VAL A 129 19.20 -34.89 -11.83
CA VAL A 129 20.11 -34.95 -12.97
C VAL A 129 21.49 -35.45 -12.54
N GLN A 130 22.03 -34.96 -11.42
CA GLN A 130 23.31 -35.40 -10.89
C GLN A 130 23.28 -36.89 -10.50
N LEU A 131 22.21 -37.35 -9.83
CA LEU A 131 22.03 -38.76 -9.49
C LEU A 131 22.00 -39.66 -10.73
N ALA A 132 21.26 -39.28 -11.77
CA ALA A 132 21.23 -40.06 -13.01
C ALA A 132 22.56 -40.05 -13.76
N ARG A 133 23.33 -38.96 -13.66
CA ARG A 133 24.67 -38.87 -14.25
C ARG A 133 25.63 -39.88 -13.61
N ASP A 134 25.49 -40.11 -12.31
CA ASP A 134 26.38 -40.98 -11.54
C ASP A 134 25.93 -42.46 -11.56
N ALA A 135 24.71 -42.75 -12.01
CA ALA A 135 24.13 -44.09 -12.11
C ALA A 135 24.05 -44.59 -13.57
N GLU A 136 25.15 -45.14 -14.06
CA GLU A 136 25.24 -45.64 -15.44
C GLU A 136 24.25 -46.80 -15.70
N GLY A 137 23.46 -46.68 -16.76
CA GLY A 137 22.58 -47.75 -17.27
C GLY A 137 21.22 -47.90 -16.56
N ASP A 138 20.93 -47.11 -15.52
CA ASP A 138 19.64 -47.14 -14.84
C ASP A 138 18.55 -46.39 -15.64
N ARG A 139 17.85 -47.12 -16.50
CA ARG A 139 16.75 -46.57 -17.32
C ARG A 139 15.57 -46.06 -16.49
N GLU A 140 15.31 -46.66 -15.33
CA GLU A 140 14.18 -46.24 -14.49
C GLU A 140 14.49 -44.90 -13.83
N LEU A 141 15.72 -44.71 -13.34
CA LEU A 141 16.18 -43.43 -12.82
C LEU A 141 16.16 -42.33 -13.90
N HIS A 142 16.62 -42.62 -15.12
CA HIS A 142 16.55 -41.66 -16.23
C HIS A 142 15.12 -41.22 -16.52
N LYS A 143 14.15 -42.15 -16.50
CA LYS A 143 12.73 -41.82 -16.66
C LYS A 143 12.21 -40.94 -15.51
N GLN A 144 12.60 -41.25 -14.28
CA GLN A 144 12.26 -40.43 -13.11
C GLN A 144 12.82 -39.01 -13.20
N VAL A 145 14.05 -38.84 -13.70
CA VAL A 145 14.63 -37.50 -13.92
C VAL A 145 13.79 -36.70 -14.90
N VAL A 146 13.36 -37.30 -16.02
CA VAL A 146 12.49 -36.63 -17.00
C VAL A 146 11.17 -36.22 -16.36
N ASP A 147 10.50 -37.13 -15.64
CA ASP A 147 9.20 -36.86 -14.99
C ASP A 147 9.31 -35.77 -13.91
N VAL A 148 10.36 -35.80 -13.09
CA VAL A 148 10.62 -34.78 -12.07
C VAL A 148 10.93 -33.44 -12.72
N SER A 149 11.77 -33.44 -13.77
CA SER A 149 12.17 -32.22 -14.47
C SER A 149 10.97 -31.54 -15.10
N LEU A 150 10.13 -32.26 -15.83
CA LEU A 150 8.91 -31.71 -16.42
C LEU A 150 7.98 -31.11 -15.35
N ARG A 151 7.78 -31.82 -14.23
CA ARG A 151 6.91 -31.35 -13.15
C ARG A 151 7.45 -30.11 -12.46
N GLN A 152 8.75 -30.04 -12.19
CA GLN A 152 9.38 -28.89 -11.57
C GLN A 152 9.43 -27.69 -12.52
N THR A 153 9.69 -27.90 -13.81
CA THR A 153 9.61 -26.85 -14.84
C THR A 153 8.21 -26.25 -14.91
N GLU A 154 7.16 -27.07 -14.85
CA GLU A 154 5.78 -26.54 -14.83
C GLU A 154 5.50 -25.73 -13.56
N ARG A 155 6.02 -26.14 -12.40
CA ARG A 155 5.90 -25.36 -11.16
C ARG A 155 6.60 -24.00 -11.27
N ILE A 156 7.80 -23.96 -11.86
CA ILE A 156 8.51 -22.70 -12.13
C ILE A 156 7.69 -21.83 -13.07
N ARG A 157 7.12 -22.41 -14.13
CA ARG A 157 6.26 -21.67 -15.09
C ARG A 157 5.07 -21.01 -14.41
N VAL A 158 4.37 -21.73 -13.53
CA VAL A 158 3.25 -21.18 -12.76
C VAL A 158 3.71 -20.05 -11.83
N VAL A 159 4.84 -20.22 -11.15
CA VAL A 159 5.40 -19.17 -10.29
C VAL A 159 5.76 -17.91 -11.08
N LEU A 160 6.40 -18.07 -12.25
CA LEU A 160 6.74 -16.96 -13.13
C LEU A 160 5.49 -16.25 -13.67
N GLN A 161 4.43 -17.00 -14.00
CA GLN A 161 3.15 -16.43 -14.40
C GLN A 161 2.53 -15.58 -13.27
N SER A 162 2.50 -16.10 -12.04
CA SER A 162 2.00 -15.35 -10.88
C SER A 162 2.84 -14.10 -10.58
N LEU A 163 4.16 -14.17 -10.77
CA LEU A 163 5.03 -13.01 -10.65
C LEU A 163 4.72 -11.95 -11.72
N HIS A 164 4.49 -12.39 -12.96
CA HIS A 164 4.14 -11.50 -14.07
C HIS A 164 2.83 -10.75 -13.81
N GLU A 165 1.78 -11.47 -13.39
CA GLU A 165 0.48 -10.88 -13.03
C GLU A 165 0.63 -9.87 -11.88
N MET A 166 1.42 -10.19 -10.85
CA MET A 166 1.70 -9.27 -9.75
C MET A 166 2.40 -7.98 -10.21
N VAL A 167 3.37 -8.09 -11.11
CA VAL A 167 4.09 -6.93 -11.67
C VAL A 167 3.16 -6.05 -12.50
N GLU A 168 2.23 -6.64 -13.25
CA GLU A 168 1.21 -5.90 -14.01
C GLU A 168 0.22 -5.18 -13.10
N ASP A 169 -0.28 -5.85 -12.05
CA ASP A 169 -1.21 -5.30 -11.07
C ASP A 169 -0.62 -4.12 -10.28
N LEU A 170 0.69 -4.11 -10.07
CA LEU A 170 1.40 -3.00 -9.44
C LEU A 170 1.42 -1.72 -10.29
N ASN A 171 0.83 -1.74 -11.50
CA ASN A 171 0.77 -0.64 -12.43
C ASN A 171 2.15 0.03 -12.62
N LEU A 172 3.19 -0.80 -12.78
CA LEU A 172 4.55 -0.37 -13.18
C LEU A 172 4.60 0.19 -14.61
N LYS A 173 3.47 0.64 -15.18
CA LYS A 173 3.47 1.49 -16.37
C LYS A 173 3.74 2.92 -15.90
N THR A 174 4.94 3.40 -16.23
CA THR A 174 5.49 4.75 -16.00
C THR A 174 6.15 5.01 -14.64
N MET A 175 7.07 4.13 -14.22
CA MET A 175 8.31 4.65 -13.64
C MET A 175 9.39 4.59 -14.71
N ASP A 176 9.99 5.74 -14.94
CA ASP A 176 11.11 5.99 -15.83
C ASP A 176 12.33 5.15 -15.40
N TYR A 177 12.31 3.84 -15.66
CA TYR A 177 13.48 2.96 -15.52
C TYR A 177 14.56 3.30 -16.56
N ALA A 178 14.29 4.21 -17.50
CA ALA A 178 15.24 4.69 -18.50
C ALA A 178 16.22 5.75 -17.95
N GLY A 179 16.15 6.12 -16.66
CA GLY A 179 16.92 7.24 -16.10
C GLY A 179 17.84 6.95 -14.91
N THR A 180 17.78 5.78 -14.27
CA THR A 180 18.60 5.49 -13.07
C THR A 180 19.82 4.62 -13.42
N PRO A 181 21.06 5.12 -13.25
CA PRO A 181 22.28 4.39 -13.57
C PRO A 181 22.39 3.01 -12.89
N ASP A 182 21.84 2.88 -11.67
CA ASP A 182 21.94 1.64 -10.88
C ASP A 182 21.15 0.48 -11.48
N ALA A 183 19.94 0.73 -12.01
CA ALA A 183 19.11 -0.32 -12.61
C ALA A 183 19.71 -0.87 -13.92
N MET A 184 20.29 -0.01 -14.76
CA MET A 184 21.01 -0.46 -15.96
C MET A 184 22.26 -1.27 -15.59
N GLN A 185 22.96 -0.93 -14.50
CA GLN A 185 24.09 -1.73 -14.03
C GLN A 185 23.64 -3.10 -13.49
N GLU A 186 22.51 -3.18 -12.78
CA GLU A 186 21.98 -4.46 -12.30
C GLU A 186 21.57 -5.37 -13.45
N ILE A 187 20.90 -4.85 -14.48
CA ILE A 187 20.53 -5.62 -15.67
C ILE A 187 21.79 -6.10 -16.40
N ALA A 188 22.76 -5.20 -16.65
CA ALA A 188 24.00 -5.56 -17.34
C ALA A 188 24.80 -6.65 -16.58
N ARG A 189 24.86 -6.58 -15.24
CA ARG A 189 25.50 -7.62 -14.42
C ARG A 189 24.78 -8.97 -14.53
N LEU A 190 23.44 -8.94 -14.61
CA LEU A 190 22.64 -10.16 -14.76
C LEU A 190 22.90 -10.81 -16.13
N GLU A 191 22.92 -10.00 -17.19
CA GLU A 191 23.23 -10.45 -18.56
C GLU A 191 24.64 -11.04 -18.67
N GLU A 192 25.64 -10.40 -18.05
CA GLU A 192 27.01 -10.91 -17.98
C GLU A 192 27.05 -12.28 -17.29
N HIS A 193 26.38 -12.43 -16.15
CA HIS A 193 26.34 -13.70 -15.41
C HIS A 193 25.61 -14.81 -16.17
N LEU A 194 24.56 -14.50 -16.93
CA LEU A 194 23.87 -15.47 -17.79
C LEU A 194 24.75 -15.93 -18.94
N ALA A 195 25.54 -15.03 -19.53
CA ALA A 195 26.46 -15.35 -20.63
C ALA A 195 27.61 -16.29 -20.20
N GLU A 196 28.02 -16.27 -18.93
CA GLU A 196 28.99 -17.23 -18.38
C GLU A 196 28.43 -18.66 -18.30
N ILE A 197 27.11 -18.82 -18.15
CA ILE A 197 26.45 -20.12 -17.96
C ILE A 197 26.10 -20.79 -19.31
N ASP A 198 25.70 -20.02 -20.33
CA ASP A 198 25.46 -20.51 -21.70
C ASP A 198 26.03 -19.54 -22.75
N PRO A 199 27.24 -19.80 -23.29
CA PRO A 199 27.92 -18.86 -24.19
C PRO A 199 27.33 -18.78 -25.62
N LYS A 200 26.17 -19.40 -25.91
CA LYS A 200 25.63 -19.55 -27.28
C LYS A 200 24.38 -18.75 -27.65
N THR A 201 23.91 -17.80 -26.84
CA THR A 201 22.82 -16.91 -27.28
C THR A 201 23.35 -15.83 -28.24
N GLU A 202 23.39 -16.13 -29.53
CA GLU A 202 23.56 -15.13 -30.60
C GLU A 202 22.37 -14.16 -30.63
N LYS A 203 22.67 -12.89 -30.95
CA LYS A 203 21.71 -11.76 -31.01
C LYS A 203 20.55 -12.04 -31.99
N PRO A 204 19.32 -11.60 -31.67
CA PRO A 204 18.21 -11.64 -32.61
C PRO A 204 18.32 -10.47 -33.60
N ASP A 205 19.10 -10.60 -34.69
CA ASP A 205 19.14 -9.55 -35.73
C ASP A 205 19.54 -10.03 -37.16
N ASP A 206 19.30 -11.29 -37.53
CA ASP A 206 19.64 -11.77 -38.89
C ASP A 206 18.54 -12.60 -39.61
N LEU A 207 17.26 -12.30 -39.37
CA LEU A 207 16.14 -12.83 -40.20
C LEU A 207 15.52 -11.77 -41.12
N GLY A 208 16.29 -10.74 -41.49
CA GLY A 208 15.78 -9.56 -42.17
C GLY A 208 16.50 -9.14 -43.44
N ALA A 209 17.24 -9.98 -44.17
CA ALA A 209 17.68 -9.65 -45.53
C ALA A 209 18.33 -10.84 -46.28
N SER A 210 17.53 -11.68 -46.94
CA SER A 210 17.82 -12.10 -48.32
C SER A 210 16.69 -12.98 -48.84
N GLY A 211 15.99 -12.50 -49.85
CA GLY A 211 14.96 -13.22 -50.58
C GLY A 211 14.54 -12.38 -51.76
N SER A 212 15.40 -12.41 -52.78
CA SER A 212 15.19 -11.85 -54.12
C SER A 212 13.90 -12.33 -54.77
#